data_AF-A0A371FLR7-F1
#
_entry.id   AF-A0A371FLR7-F1
#
_cell.length_a   1.000
_cell.length_b   1.000
_cell.length_c   1.000
_cell.angle_alpha   90.00
_cell.angle_beta   90.00
_cell.angle_gamma   90.00
#
_symmetry.space_group_name_H-M   'P 1'
#
loop_
_entity.id
_entity.type
_entity.pdbx_description
1 polymer ?
#
loop_
_entity_poly.entity_id
_entity_poly.type
_entity_poly.pdbx_seq_one_letter_code
_entity_poly.pdbx_strand_id
1 'polypeptide(L)'
;MSNYYTSPRPHHASQFPLEASQLYKERLQNDAKYYIWDDPYLWRLCNDQVIRRCIPNTEINSVFRFCHAAPGGSHYGSTWTARKVLHCGFYWPTIFKDAYQFVSTCEKYQKAGVAISRRHEMPQQPILFCEVFDGWGINFMGPFRVSNGYSYILLAVDYVSRWVEAIATKTNDAKVVVDFLKSNIFCRFGVPKTLISDQGSHFCNKVMSSLLHKYGVVHQIATAYHPQTNSQTKVFNRQIKKTLQKMTNPS
;
A
#
# COMPACT_ATOMS: atom_id res chain seq x y z
N MET A 1 -18.04 35.21 16.86
CA MET A 1 -17.99 34.81 18.29
C MET A 1 -17.92 33.29 18.32
N SER A 2 -16.74 32.72 18.09
CA SER A 2 -15.84 32.19 19.13
C SER A 2 -16.59 31.41 20.22
N ASN A 3 -16.35 30.10 20.29
CA ASN A 3 -15.94 29.45 21.53
C ASN A 3 -15.25 28.09 21.25
N TYR A 4 -13.92 28.13 21.36
CA TYR A 4 -12.99 27.15 21.91
C TYR A 4 -13.27 25.65 21.73
N TYR A 5 -12.50 25.02 20.84
CA TYR A 5 -12.10 23.61 20.96
C TYR A 5 -11.22 23.45 22.20
N THR A 6 -11.83 23.17 23.35
CA THR A 6 -11.11 22.63 24.51
C THR A 6 -10.77 21.17 24.25
N SER A 7 -9.49 20.92 23.98
CA SER A 7 -8.88 19.59 24.05
C SER A 7 -9.08 19.01 25.46
N PRO A 8 -9.66 17.81 25.63
CA PRO A 8 -9.61 17.12 26.91
C PRO A 8 -8.17 16.63 27.11
N ARG A 9 -7.47 17.20 28.09
CA ARG A 9 -6.20 16.65 28.57
C ARG A 9 -6.47 15.22 29.07
N PRO A 10 -5.74 14.18 28.62
CA PRO A 10 -5.80 12.89 29.27
C PRO A 10 -5.04 12.98 30.61
N HIS A 11 -5.77 12.80 31.71
CA HIS A 11 -5.23 12.71 33.07
C HIS A 11 -4.61 11.33 33.39
N HIS A 12 -4.20 10.56 32.38
CA HIS A 12 -3.43 9.33 32.58
C HIS A 12 -1.98 9.54 32.15
N ALA A 13 -1.08 9.25 33.09
CA ALA A 13 0.34 9.57 33.08
C ALA A 13 1.05 9.36 31.73
N SER A 14 1.68 10.43 31.23
CA SER A 14 2.68 10.38 30.15
C SER A 14 4.01 9.79 30.67
N GLN A 15 3.98 8.58 31.21
CA GLN A 15 5.17 7.89 31.69
C GLN A 15 5.61 6.85 30.67
N PHE A 16 6.74 7.13 30.02
CA PHE A 16 7.44 6.13 29.21
C PHE A 16 8.04 5.07 30.14
N PRO A 17 8.22 3.82 29.67
CA PRO A 17 8.98 2.81 30.41
C PRO A 17 10.35 3.36 30.83
N LEU A 18 10.77 3.06 32.06
CA LEU A 18 11.99 3.62 32.66
C LEU A 18 13.25 3.34 31.83
N GLU A 19 13.31 2.19 31.14
CA GLU A 19 14.43 1.75 30.30
C GLU A 19 14.26 2.06 28.80
N ALA A 20 13.20 2.79 28.41
CA ALA A 20 12.97 3.08 27.00
C ALA A 20 14.06 4.00 26.44
N SER A 21 14.67 3.59 25.32
CA SER A 21 15.64 4.41 24.59
C SER A 21 15.01 5.73 24.13
N GLN A 22 15.81 6.79 24.03
CA GLN A 22 15.35 8.10 23.57
C GLN A 22 14.67 8.02 22.19
N LEU A 23 15.26 7.24 21.28
CA LEU A 23 14.72 6.96 19.95
C LEU A 23 13.33 6.29 20.00
N TYR A 24 13.12 5.36 20.95
CA TYR A 24 11.82 4.72 21.13
C TYR A 24 10.75 5.71 21.61
N LYS A 25 11.11 6.60 22.55
CA LYS A 25 10.19 7.62 23.07
C LYS A 25 9.77 8.60 21.97
N GLU A 26 10.73 9.10 21.18
CA GLU A 26 10.48 10.01 20.07
C GLU A 26 9.61 9.37 18.98
N ARG A 27 9.87 8.09 18.66
CA ARG A 27 9.03 7.33 17.72
C ARG A 27 7.60 7.23 18.24
N LEU A 28 7.41 6.85 19.51
CA LEU A 28 6.10 6.67 20.10
C LEU A 28 5.31 7.99 20.14
N GLN A 29 5.97 9.11 20.45
CA GLN A 29 5.36 10.44 20.40
C GLN A 29 4.94 10.84 18.98
N ASN A 30 5.73 10.51 17.97
CA ASN A 30 5.37 10.78 16.59
C ASN A 30 4.20 9.89 16.12
N ASP A 31 4.22 8.61 16.46
CA ASP A 31 3.15 7.68 16.10
C ASP A 31 1.83 8.05 16.79
N ALA A 32 1.88 8.48 18.05
CA ALA A 32 0.70 8.86 18.85
C ALA A 32 -0.15 9.98 18.20
N LYS A 33 0.44 10.82 17.34
CA LYS A 33 -0.28 11.88 16.59
C LYS A 33 -1.38 11.34 15.68
N TYR A 34 -1.28 10.08 15.28
CA TYR A 34 -2.25 9.41 14.41
C TYR A 34 -3.29 8.60 15.18
N TYR A 35 -3.26 8.63 16.52
CA TYR A 35 -4.18 7.86 17.34
C TYR A 35 -5.05 8.76 18.21
N ILE A 36 -6.30 8.35 18.39
CA ILE A 36 -7.29 9.00 19.24
C ILE A 36 -7.74 7.96 20.25
N TRP A 37 -7.59 8.28 21.53
CA TRP A 37 -8.14 7.49 22.63
C TRP A 37 -9.54 8.01 22.95
N ASP A 38 -10.54 7.17 22.73
CA ASP A 38 -11.95 7.43 23.05
C ASP A 38 -12.49 6.21 23.80
N ASP A 39 -12.44 6.29 25.13
CA ASP A 39 -12.60 5.15 26.04
C ASP A 39 -13.87 4.32 25.73
N PRO A 40 -13.77 2.98 25.60
CA PRO A 40 -12.60 2.11 25.84
C PRO A 40 -11.74 1.82 24.59
N TYR A 41 -11.93 2.58 23.51
CA TYR A 41 -11.40 2.25 22.20
C TYR A 41 -10.25 3.17 21.76
N LEU A 42 -9.24 2.55 21.18
CA LEU A 42 -8.20 3.26 20.44
C LEU A 42 -8.60 3.35 18.98
N TRP A 43 -8.53 4.54 18.40
CA TRP A 43 -8.79 4.80 16.99
C TRP A 43 -7.51 5.27 16.30
N ARG A 44 -7.34 4.94 15.03
CA ARG A 44 -6.23 5.42 14.19
C ARG A 44 -6.77 6.21 13.00
N LEU A 45 -6.21 7.37 12.75
CA LEU A 45 -6.33 8.08 11.48
C LEU A 45 -5.39 7.43 10.46
N CYS A 46 -5.95 6.70 9.50
CA CYS A 46 -5.18 6.04 8.45
C CYS A 46 -4.80 7.01 7.33
N ASN A 47 -3.83 6.63 6.51
CA ASN A 47 -3.31 7.47 5.42
C ASN A 47 -4.39 7.82 4.38
N ASP A 48 -5.41 6.99 4.24
CA ASP A 48 -6.61 7.22 3.43
C ASP A 48 -7.59 8.23 4.05
N GLN A 49 -7.20 8.90 5.14
CA GLN A 49 -8.02 9.84 5.92
C GLN A 49 -9.25 9.19 6.57
N VAL A 50 -9.29 7.86 6.65
CA VAL A 50 -10.37 7.13 7.33
C VAL A 50 -9.93 6.81 8.76
N ILE A 51 -10.79 7.10 9.72
CA ILE A 51 -10.59 6.72 11.11
C ILE A 51 -11.04 5.27 11.29
N ARG A 52 -10.15 4.43 11.84
CA ARG A 52 -10.40 2.99 12.04
C ARG A 52 -10.16 2.61 13.49
N ARG A 53 -11.02 1.77 14.05
CA ARG A 53 -10.88 1.22 15.41
C ARG A 53 -9.70 0.25 15.43
N CYS A 54 -8.79 0.46 16.36
CA CYS A 54 -7.70 -0.45 16.63
C CYS A 54 -8.23 -1.70 17.34
N ILE A 55 -7.88 -2.86 16.81
CA ILE A 55 -8.34 -4.14 17.35
C ILE A 55 -7.23 -4.75 18.21
N PRO A 56 -7.52 -5.11 19.47
CA PRO A 56 -6.56 -5.81 20.32
C PRO A 56 -6.34 -7.24 19.80
N ASN A 57 -5.17 -7.81 20.10
CA ASN A 57 -4.77 -9.13 19.63
C ASN A 57 -5.78 -10.24 19.96
N THR A 58 -6.49 -10.11 21.09
CA THR A 58 -7.53 -11.03 21.54
C THR A 58 -8.76 -11.08 20.62
N GLU A 59 -9.06 -9.99 19.92
CA GLU A 59 -10.23 -9.84 19.05
C GLU A 59 -9.94 -10.15 17.57
N ILE A 60 -8.67 -10.19 17.16
CA ILE A 60 -8.24 -10.39 15.76
C ILE A 60 -8.91 -11.60 15.11
N ASN A 61 -8.92 -12.75 15.79
CA ASN A 61 -9.51 -13.98 15.27
C ASN A 61 -11.02 -13.86 15.05
N SER A 62 -11.73 -13.19 15.95
CA SER A 62 -13.17 -12.95 15.84
C SER A 62 -13.49 -12.05 14.65
N VAL A 63 -12.70 -10.97 14.46
CA VAL A 63 -12.82 -10.06 13.33
C VAL A 63 -12.56 -10.79 12.01
N PHE A 64 -11.54 -11.64 11.94
CA PHE A 64 -11.28 -12.44 10.75
C PHE A 64 -12.38 -13.42 10.44
N ARG A 65 -12.90 -14.15 11.44
CA ARG A 65 -14.05 -15.05 11.24
C ARG A 65 -15.26 -14.31 10.70
N PHE A 66 -15.59 -13.14 11.27
CA PHE A 66 -16.66 -12.30 10.78
C PHE A 66 -16.46 -11.87 9.31
N CYS A 67 -15.26 -11.37 8.97
CA CYS A 67 -14.93 -10.93 7.62
C CYS A 67 -14.84 -12.09 6.60
N HIS A 68 -14.54 -13.30 7.08
CA HIS A 68 -14.37 -14.50 6.27
C HIS A 68 -15.69 -15.29 6.07
N ALA A 69 -16.67 -15.12 6.96
CA ALA A 69 -17.93 -15.89 6.97
C ALA A 69 -19.12 -15.20 6.26
N ALA A 70 -18.92 -14.03 5.63
CA ALA A 70 -20.01 -13.26 5.04
C ALA A 70 -20.74 -14.04 3.90
N PRO A 71 -22.09 -14.03 3.83
CA PRO A 71 -22.85 -14.73 2.80
C PRO A 71 -22.66 -14.05 1.44
N GLY A 72 -22.35 -14.82 0.40
CA GLY A 72 -22.09 -14.27 -0.94
C GLY A 72 -20.99 -14.95 -1.75
N GLY A 73 -20.52 -16.12 -1.33
CA GLY A 73 -19.96 -17.11 -2.26
C GLY A 73 -18.76 -16.64 -3.06
N SER A 74 -17.67 -16.26 -2.40
CA SER A 74 -16.35 -16.51 -2.93
C SER A 74 -15.39 -16.62 -1.76
N HIS A 75 -14.69 -17.73 -1.75
CA HIS A 75 -13.56 -17.98 -0.89
C HIS A 75 -12.43 -17.02 -1.28
N TYR A 76 -12.52 -15.76 -0.86
CA TYR A 76 -11.53 -14.76 -1.20
C TYR A 76 -10.21 -15.00 -0.46
N GLY A 77 -9.08 -14.82 -1.15
CA GLY A 77 -7.75 -15.01 -0.58
C GLY A 77 -7.44 -14.02 0.55
N SER A 78 -6.34 -14.26 1.27
CA SER A 78 -5.88 -13.47 2.43
C SER A 78 -5.90 -11.96 2.20
N THR A 79 -5.52 -11.50 1.00
CA THR A 79 -5.53 -10.08 0.62
C THR A 79 -6.93 -9.46 0.67
N TRP A 80 -7.96 -10.21 0.29
CA TRP A 80 -9.33 -9.70 0.33
C TRP A 80 -9.87 -9.67 1.75
N THR A 81 -9.57 -10.70 2.56
CA THR A 81 -9.93 -10.72 3.98
C THR A 81 -9.32 -9.52 4.70
N ALA A 82 -8.04 -9.23 4.47
CA ALA A 82 -7.37 -8.03 4.98
C ALA A 82 -8.06 -6.72 4.54
N ARG A 83 -8.46 -6.61 3.27
CA ARG A 83 -9.20 -5.44 2.79
C ARG A 83 -10.58 -5.32 3.43
N LYS A 84 -11.29 -6.43 3.60
CA LYS A 84 -12.62 -6.43 4.23
C LYS A 84 -12.53 -5.93 5.67
N VAL A 85 -11.52 -6.37 6.42
CA VAL A 85 -11.20 -5.86 7.77
C VAL A 85 -11.04 -4.34 7.75
N LEU A 86 -10.20 -3.82 6.85
CA LEU A 86 -10.04 -2.38 6.69
C LEU A 86 -11.40 -1.74 6.37
N HIS A 87 -12.12 -2.18 5.34
CA HIS A 87 -13.44 -1.64 4.98
C HIS A 87 -14.47 -1.66 6.10
N CYS A 88 -14.41 -2.63 7.02
CA CYS A 88 -15.26 -2.69 8.20
C CYS A 88 -14.88 -1.67 9.30
N GLY A 89 -13.86 -0.83 9.06
CA GLY A 89 -13.42 0.20 9.99
C GLY A 89 -12.42 -0.32 11.03
N PHE A 90 -11.78 -1.46 10.79
CA PHE A 90 -10.83 -2.06 11.74
C PHE A 90 -9.38 -1.88 11.31
N TYR A 91 -8.49 -1.77 12.28
CA TYR A 91 -7.06 -1.59 12.04
C TYR A 91 -6.18 -2.32 13.07
N TRP A 92 -5.09 -2.91 12.60
CA TRP A 92 -3.88 -3.20 13.39
C TRP A 92 -2.68 -3.30 12.42
N PRO A 93 -1.43 -3.16 12.87
CA PRO A 93 -0.28 -3.06 11.97
C PRO A 93 -0.06 -4.27 11.06
N THR A 94 -0.42 -5.47 11.53
CA THR A 94 -0.10 -6.74 10.85
C THR A 94 -1.26 -7.39 10.11
N ILE A 95 -2.36 -6.65 9.82
CA ILE A 95 -3.59 -7.20 9.20
C ILE A 95 -3.30 -8.16 8.05
N PHE A 96 -2.45 -7.78 7.09
CA PHE A 96 -2.19 -8.59 5.90
C PHE A 96 -1.42 -9.87 6.22
N LYS A 97 -0.44 -9.79 7.12
CA LYS A 97 0.33 -10.94 7.60
C LYS A 97 -0.57 -11.92 8.36
N ASP A 98 -1.39 -11.39 9.26
CA ASP A 98 -2.25 -12.20 10.11
C ASP A 98 -3.41 -12.80 9.29
N ALA A 99 -3.91 -12.08 8.27
CA ALA A 99 -4.92 -12.60 7.35
C ALA A 99 -4.36 -13.76 6.51
N TYR A 100 -3.10 -13.68 6.09
CA TYR A 100 -2.42 -14.77 5.40
C TYR A 100 -2.31 -16.01 6.30
N GLN A 101 -1.85 -15.84 7.53
CA GLN A 101 -1.77 -16.92 8.51
C GLN A 101 -3.15 -17.52 8.77
N PHE A 102 -4.16 -16.68 9.04
CA PHE A 102 -5.54 -17.11 9.28
C PHE A 102 -6.09 -17.95 8.12
N VAL A 103 -6.01 -17.45 6.87
CA VAL A 103 -6.51 -18.16 5.69
C VAL A 103 -5.73 -19.45 5.42
N SER A 104 -4.43 -19.49 5.72
CA SER A 104 -3.61 -20.70 5.54
C SER A 104 -4.01 -21.87 6.45
N THR A 105 -4.65 -21.57 7.59
CA THR A 105 -5.19 -22.58 8.52
C THR A 105 -6.60 -23.06 8.17
N CYS A 106 -7.24 -22.50 7.14
CA CYS A 106 -8.59 -22.88 6.74
C CYS A 106 -8.57 -24.16 5.88
N GLU A 107 -9.01 -25.29 6.46
CA GLU A 107 -9.08 -26.61 5.78
C GLU A 107 -9.80 -26.58 4.42
N LYS A 108 -10.85 -25.74 4.28
CA LYS A 108 -11.64 -25.63 3.05
C LYS A 108 -10.82 -25.07 1.87
N TYR A 109 -9.81 -24.23 2.13
CA TYR A 109 -8.90 -23.71 1.10
C TYR A 109 -7.74 -24.66 0.80
N GLN A 110 -7.30 -25.45 1.79
CA GLN A 110 -6.27 -26.46 1.56
C GLN A 110 -6.76 -27.55 0.59
N LYS A 111 -8.04 -27.89 0.61
CA LYS A 111 -8.65 -28.89 -0.29
C LYS A 111 -8.95 -28.35 -1.70
N ALA A 112 -9.22 -27.05 -1.86
CA ALA A 112 -9.46 -26.42 -3.17
C ALA A 112 -8.16 -26.13 -3.96
N GLY A 113 -6.99 -26.23 -3.33
CA GLY A 113 -5.68 -25.98 -3.95
C GLY A 113 -4.99 -27.22 -4.55
N VAL A 114 -5.64 -28.39 -4.58
CA VAL A 114 -5.05 -29.63 -5.12
C VAL A 114 -5.29 -29.75 -6.63
N ALA A 115 -4.74 -28.80 -7.38
CA ALA A 115 -4.45 -28.96 -8.80
C ALA A 115 -3.24 -28.07 -9.11
N ILE A 116 -2.11 -28.70 -9.42
CA ILE A 116 -0.73 -28.17 -9.55
C ILE A 116 0.10 -28.28 -8.25
N SER A 117 0.97 -29.31 -8.22
CA SER A 117 1.85 -29.65 -7.11
C SER A 117 3.03 -28.67 -6.97
N ARG A 118 3.15 -28.05 -5.78
CA ARG A 118 4.27 -27.20 -5.30
C ARG A 118 5.67 -27.85 -5.34
N ARG A 119 5.81 -29.14 -5.65
CA ARG A 119 7.10 -29.86 -5.54
C ARG A 119 8.13 -29.51 -6.63
N HIS A 120 7.74 -28.74 -7.65
CA HIS A 120 8.66 -28.24 -8.70
C HIS A 120 8.92 -26.73 -8.62
N GLU A 121 8.39 -26.03 -7.62
CA GLU A 121 8.56 -24.59 -7.48
C GLU A 121 9.81 -24.29 -6.62
N MET A 122 10.78 -23.60 -7.21
CA MET A 122 11.97 -23.12 -6.49
C MET A 122 11.59 -22.22 -5.31
N PRO A 123 12.34 -22.23 -4.19
CA PRO A 123 12.05 -21.41 -3.03
C PRO A 123 12.07 -19.92 -3.41
N GLN A 124 10.88 -19.31 -3.41
CA GLN A 124 10.75 -17.88 -3.66
C GLN A 124 11.10 -17.12 -2.38
N GLN A 125 12.05 -16.18 -2.46
CA GLN A 125 12.26 -15.21 -1.40
C GLN A 125 11.16 -14.14 -1.49
N PRO A 126 10.25 -14.05 -0.51
CA PRO A 126 9.21 -13.04 -0.55
C PRO A 126 9.84 -11.66 -0.28
N ILE A 127 9.66 -10.72 -1.22
CA ILE A 127 9.80 -9.30 -0.86
C ILE A 127 8.62 -8.98 0.05
N LEU A 128 8.91 -8.75 1.32
CA LEU A 128 7.96 -8.48 2.39
C LEU A 128 7.40 -7.05 2.24
N PHE A 129 6.43 -6.83 1.35
CA PHE A 129 5.63 -5.59 1.39
C PHE A 129 4.62 -5.73 2.54
N CYS A 130 4.88 -5.09 3.67
CA CYS A 130 4.11 -5.33 4.90
C CYS A 130 2.86 -4.45 5.08
N GLU A 131 2.81 -3.25 4.49
CA GLU A 131 1.68 -2.33 4.68
C GLU A 131 1.18 -1.71 3.36
N VAL A 132 -0.09 -1.30 3.34
CA VAL A 132 -0.69 -0.61 2.20
C VAL A 132 0.03 0.72 1.98
N PHE A 133 0.34 1.05 0.72
CA PHE A 133 1.11 2.24 0.30
C PHE A 133 2.61 2.23 0.60
N ASP A 134 3.18 1.15 1.15
CA ASP A 134 4.63 1.01 1.33
C ASP A 134 5.38 0.79 0.01
N GLY A 135 4.71 0.27 -1.02
CA GLY A 135 5.33 -0.15 -2.27
C GLY A 135 4.53 0.28 -3.49
N TRP A 136 5.13 1.10 -4.35
CA TRP A 136 4.47 1.59 -5.56
C TRP A 136 5.19 1.15 -6.82
N GLY A 137 4.45 0.72 -7.84
CA GLY A 137 4.94 0.56 -9.20
C GLY A 137 4.59 1.79 -10.04
N ILE A 138 5.57 2.41 -10.71
CA ILE A 138 5.39 3.59 -11.56
C ILE A 138 5.78 3.30 -13.00
N ASN A 139 5.02 3.82 -13.96
CA ASN A 139 5.28 3.64 -15.39
C ASN A 139 4.62 4.74 -16.24
N PHE A 140 5.20 5.03 -17.41
CA PHE A 140 4.55 5.84 -18.44
C PHE A 140 3.78 4.97 -19.45
N MET A 141 2.73 5.56 -20.00
CA MET A 141 1.99 5.06 -21.15
C MET A 141 2.01 6.10 -22.26
N GLY A 142 2.26 5.66 -23.49
CA GLY A 142 2.32 6.52 -24.67
C GLY A 142 3.62 6.33 -25.48
N PRO A 143 3.88 7.22 -26.44
CA PRO A 143 3.04 8.37 -26.79
C PRO A 143 1.69 7.95 -27.40
N PHE A 144 0.63 8.65 -27.02
CA PHE A 144 -0.72 8.58 -27.59
C PHE A 144 -0.93 9.72 -28.60
N ARG A 145 -2.04 9.67 -29.36
CA ARG A 145 -2.48 10.83 -30.15
C ARG A 145 -2.65 12.03 -29.22
N VAL A 146 -2.07 13.16 -29.60
CA VAL A 146 -2.09 14.39 -28.79
C VAL A 146 -3.53 14.86 -28.61
N SER A 147 -3.94 15.05 -27.36
CA SER A 147 -5.22 15.68 -26.99
C SER A 147 -4.93 16.82 -26.02
N ASN A 148 -5.30 18.06 -26.38
CA ASN A 148 -4.99 19.28 -25.61
C ASN A 148 -3.51 19.43 -25.22
N GLY A 149 -2.61 18.95 -26.09
CA GLY A 149 -1.16 18.97 -25.86
C GLY A 149 -0.63 17.84 -24.97
N TYR A 150 -1.49 16.94 -24.49
CA TYR A 150 -1.11 15.76 -23.69
C TYR A 150 -0.98 14.54 -24.59
N SER A 151 0.11 13.78 -24.42
CA SER A 151 0.42 12.59 -25.22
C SER A 151 0.87 11.42 -24.37
N TYR A 152 1.05 11.59 -23.07
CA TYR A 152 1.47 10.54 -22.16
C TYR A 152 0.52 10.44 -20.98
N ILE A 153 0.49 9.27 -20.34
CA ILE A 153 -0.15 9.08 -19.05
C ILE A 153 0.93 8.53 -18.11
N LEU A 154 1.19 9.24 -17.01
CA LEU A 154 2.00 8.74 -15.92
C LEU A 154 1.09 8.00 -14.94
N LEU A 155 1.44 6.76 -14.64
CA LEU A 155 0.65 5.85 -13.82
C LEU A 155 1.49 5.37 -12.63
N ALA A 156 0.93 5.41 -11.43
CA ALA A 156 1.46 4.73 -10.26
C ALA A 156 0.40 3.82 -9.62
N VAL A 157 0.83 2.63 -9.21
CA VAL A 157 -0.03 1.58 -8.67
C VAL A 157 0.55 1.06 -7.37
N ASP A 158 -0.23 1.11 -6.29
CA ASP A 158 0.16 0.51 -5.03
C ASP A 158 0.15 -1.03 -5.13
N TYR A 159 1.20 -1.68 -4.61
CA TYR A 159 1.37 -3.13 -4.72
C TYR A 159 0.30 -3.90 -3.94
N VAL A 160 -0.10 -3.40 -2.77
CA VAL A 160 -0.92 -4.16 -1.82
C VAL A 160 -2.42 -3.92 -2.06
N SER A 161 -2.85 -2.66 -2.11
CA SER A 161 -4.24 -2.26 -2.34
C SER A 161 -4.64 -2.32 -3.81
N ARG A 162 -3.68 -2.30 -4.74
CA ARG A 162 -3.91 -2.07 -6.17
C ARG A 162 -4.54 -0.71 -6.48
N TRP A 163 -4.44 0.26 -5.57
CA TRP A 163 -4.85 1.64 -5.81
C TRP A 163 -4.06 2.22 -6.99
N VAL A 164 -4.73 3.01 -7.83
CA VAL A 164 -4.16 3.58 -9.05
C VAL A 164 -4.24 5.10 -8.98
N GLU A 165 -3.09 5.76 -9.19
CA GLU A 165 -2.99 7.20 -9.44
C GLU A 165 -2.49 7.40 -10.88
N ALA A 166 -3.17 8.26 -11.64
CA ALA A 166 -2.82 8.54 -13.03
C ALA A 166 -2.95 10.02 -13.34
N ILE A 167 -2.00 10.57 -14.10
CA ILE A 167 -2.09 11.92 -14.66
C ILE A 167 -1.78 11.90 -16.15
N ALA A 168 -2.45 12.75 -16.92
CA ALA A 168 -2.06 13.03 -18.30
C ALA A 168 -0.88 14.00 -18.31
N THR A 169 0.15 13.73 -19.12
CA THR A 169 1.36 14.56 -19.22
C THR A 169 1.71 14.90 -20.67
N LYS A 170 2.26 16.09 -20.88
CA LYS A 170 2.70 16.56 -22.21
C LYS A 170 4.07 15.99 -22.59
N THR A 171 4.90 15.75 -21.59
CA THR A 171 6.23 15.16 -21.72
C THR A 171 6.37 13.98 -20.77
N ASN A 172 7.39 13.16 -20.99
CA ASN A 172 7.76 12.03 -20.14
C ASN A 172 9.04 12.33 -19.33
N ASP A 173 9.25 13.57 -18.92
CA ASP A 173 10.49 14.00 -18.28
C ASP A 173 10.54 13.64 -16.78
N ALA A 174 11.77 13.54 -16.26
CA ALA A 174 12.02 13.29 -14.84
C ALA A 174 11.34 14.31 -13.90
N LYS A 175 11.25 15.58 -14.32
CA LYS A 175 10.60 16.63 -13.53
C LYS A 175 9.13 16.32 -13.28
N VAL A 176 8.42 15.89 -14.32
CA VAL A 176 7.00 15.49 -14.24
C VAL A 176 6.83 14.33 -13.27
N VAL A 177 7.73 13.34 -13.31
CA VAL A 177 7.71 12.20 -12.38
C VAL A 177 7.90 12.65 -10.94
N VAL A 178 8.88 13.53 -10.67
CA VAL A 178 9.16 14.03 -9.32
C VAL A 178 7.99 14.86 -8.77
N ASP A 179 7.41 15.73 -9.59
CA ASP A 179 6.28 16.56 -9.19
C ASP A 179 5.04 15.71 -8.88
N PHE A 180 4.80 14.67 -9.69
CA PHE A 180 3.76 13.68 -9.46
C PHE A 180 4.00 12.89 -8.17
N LEU A 181 5.21 12.38 -7.94
CA LEU A 181 5.52 11.61 -6.72
C LEU A 181 5.31 12.45 -5.46
N LYS A 182 5.76 13.70 -5.45
CA LYS A 182 5.53 14.58 -4.30
C LYS A 182 4.05 14.84 -4.08
N SER A 183 3.36 15.31 -5.12
CA SER A 183 2.01 15.87 -4.98
C SER A 183 0.93 14.79 -4.88
N ASN A 184 1.04 13.73 -5.68
CA ASN A 184 0.01 12.71 -5.80
C ASN A 184 0.28 11.50 -4.91
N ILE A 185 1.55 11.23 -4.55
CA ILE A 185 1.89 10.07 -3.72
C ILE A 185 2.28 10.51 -2.30
N PHE A 186 3.40 11.23 -2.14
CA PHE A 186 3.98 11.51 -0.83
C PHE A 186 3.06 12.37 0.05
N CYS A 187 2.47 13.43 -0.52
CA CYS A 187 1.56 14.31 0.20
C CYS A 187 0.23 13.65 0.56
N ARG A 188 -0.22 12.61 -0.18
CA ARG A 188 -1.55 11.99 0.01
C ARG A 188 -1.51 10.70 0.80
N PHE A 189 -0.53 9.84 0.52
CA PHE A 189 -0.46 8.48 1.07
C PHE A 189 0.74 8.28 2.00
N GLY A 190 1.59 9.30 2.14
CA GLY A 190 2.86 9.22 2.84
C GLY A 190 4.01 8.78 1.93
N VAL A 191 5.21 8.80 2.49
CA VAL A 191 6.43 8.40 1.75
C VAL A 191 6.50 6.87 1.71
N PRO A 192 6.51 6.25 0.52
CA PRO A 192 6.61 4.80 0.40
C PRO A 192 8.02 4.32 0.75
N LYS A 193 8.14 3.08 1.22
CA LYS A 193 9.44 2.44 1.46
C LYS A 193 10.14 2.07 0.17
N THR A 194 9.37 1.63 -0.84
CA THR A 194 9.90 1.16 -2.12
C THR A 194 9.14 1.76 -3.29
N LEU A 195 9.90 2.20 -4.30
CA LEU A 195 9.37 2.56 -5.61
C LEU A 195 9.96 1.62 -6.66
N ILE A 196 9.10 1.06 -7.52
CA ILE A 196 9.48 0.15 -8.59
C ILE A 196 9.18 0.81 -9.93
N SER A 197 10.18 0.94 -10.79
CA SER A 197 10.02 1.46 -12.17
C SER A 197 10.72 0.57 -13.18
N ASP A 198 10.52 0.84 -14.48
CA ASP A 198 11.40 0.28 -15.51
C ASP A 198 12.75 1.02 -15.58
N GLN A 199 13.60 0.61 -16.53
CA GLN A 199 14.93 1.19 -16.80
C GLN A 199 14.88 2.50 -17.61
N GLY A 200 13.70 3.11 -17.80
CA GLY A 200 13.56 4.35 -18.55
C GLY A 200 14.38 5.48 -17.95
N SER A 201 15.05 6.27 -18.80
CA SER A 201 15.90 7.41 -18.39
C SER A 201 15.14 8.45 -17.55
N HIS A 202 13.84 8.59 -17.78
CA HIS A 202 12.94 9.44 -17.01
C HIS A 202 12.73 8.98 -15.56
N PHE A 203 12.95 7.70 -15.26
CA PHE A 203 13.01 7.18 -13.89
C PHE A 203 14.45 7.02 -13.39
N CYS A 204 15.40 6.70 -14.28
CA CYS A 204 16.80 6.45 -13.94
C CYS A 204 17.65 7.71 -14.19
N ASN A 205 17.56 8.71 -13.32
CA ASN A 205 18.34 9.94 -13.42
C ASN A 205 18.71 10.52 -12.04
N LYS A 206 19.65 11.47 -12.03
CA LYS A 206 20.16 12.10 -10.79
C LYS A 206 19.08 12.84 -9.99
N VAL A 207 18.11 13.47 -10.66
CA VAL A 207 17.04 14.24 -10.01
C VAL A 207 16.14 13.29 -9.21
N MET A 208 15.71 12.20 -9.85
CA MET A 208 14.93 11.14 -9.24
C MET A 208 15.69 10.47 -8.10
N SER A 209 16.95 10.06 -8.34
CA SER A 209 17.79 9.42 -7.32
C SER A 209 17.99 10.32 -6.09
N SER A 210 18.24 11.61 -6.30
CA SER A 210 18.38 12.59 -5.21
C SER A 210 17.08 12.74 -4.40
N LEU A 211 15.92 12.74 -5.07
CA LEU A 211 14.62 12.78 -4.41
C LEU A 211 14.43 11.54 -3.53
N LEU A 212 14.57 10.36 -4.11
CA LEU A 212 14.30 9.11 -3.40
C LEU A 212 15.26 8.92 -2.22
N HIS A 213 16.54 9.27 -2.40
CA HIS A 213 17.51 9.29 -1.32
C HIS A 213 17.12 10.26 -0.20
N LYS A 214 16.69 11.48 -0.53
CA LYS A 214 16.25 12.49 0.45
C LYS A 214 15.10 11.98 1.34
N TYR A 215 14.19 11.19 0.76
CA TYR A 215 13.02 10.67 1.46
C TYR A 215 13.21 9.22 1.97
N GLY A 216 14.40 8.63 1.82
CA GLY A 216 14.68 7.25 2.26
C GLY A 216 13.92 6.17 1.47
N VAL A 217 13.50 6.47 0.24
CA VAL A 217 12.78 5.53 -0.63
C VAL A 217 13.76 4.65 -1.37
N VAL A 218 13.62 3.34 -1.28
CA VAL A 218 14.40 2.38 -2.04
C VAL A 218 13.87 2.31 -3.48
N HIS A 219 14.70 2.68 -4.46
CA HIS A 219 14.35 2.56 -5.87
C HIS A 219 14.74 1.18 -6.40
N GLN A 220 13.75 0.38 -6.77
CA GLN A 220 13.95 -0.91 -7.42
C GLN A 220 13.68 -0.81 -8.91
N ILE A 221 14.65 -1.21 -9.71
CA ILE A 221 14.54 -1.21 -11.16
C ILE A 221 14.07 -2.60 -11.61
N ALA A 222 12.88 -2.66 -12.22
CA ALA A 222 12.34 -3.87 -12.78
C ALA A 222 13.12 -4.26 -14.05
N THR A 223 14.00 -5.26 -13.93
CA THR A 223 14.69 -5.86 -15.08
C THR A 223 13.72 -6.74 -15.90
N ALA A 224 13.93 -6.78 -17.22
CA ALA A 224 13.12 -7.61 -18.14
C ALA A 224 13.21 -9.11 -17.81
N TYR A 225 14.30 -9.56 -17.17
CA TYR A 225 14.67 -10.97 -17.00
C TYR A 225 14.74 -11.47 -15.54
N HIS A 226 14.03 -10.84 -14.60
CA HIS A 226 13.84 -11.42 -13.26
C HIS A 226 12.35 -11.69 -12.97
N PRO A 227 11.88 -12.94 -13.18
CA PRO A 227 10.49 -13.33 -12.98
C PRO A 227 10.13 -13.63 -11.51
N GLN A 228 11.11 -13.91 -10.66
CA GLN A 228 10.88 -14.59 -9.38
C GLN A 228 10.36 -13.69 -8.26
N THR A 229 10.55 -12.38 -8.34
CA THR A 229 10.11 -11.44 -7.28
C THR A 229 8.92 -10.56 -7.68
N ASN A 230 8.43 -10.70 -8.93
CA ASN A 230 7.52 -9.71 -9.50
C ASN A 230 6.48 -10.28 -10.49
N SER A 231 6.25 -11.59 -10.50
CA SER A 231 5.39 -12.24 -11.51
C SER A 231 3.94 -11.75 -11.48
N GLN A 232 3.31 -11.69 -10.30
CA GLN A 232 1.91 -11.27 -10.18
C GLN A 232 1.70 -9.77 -10.43
N THR A 233 2.64 -8.92 -10.00
CA THR A 233 2.49 -7.47 -10.20
C THR A 233 2.93 -7.01 -11.59
N LYS A 234 3.91 -7.66 -12.23
CA LYS A 234 4.14 -7.49 -13.68
C LYS A 234 2.89 -7.83 -14.49
N VAL A 235 2.17 -8.91 -14.14
CA VAL A 235 0.90 -9.27 -14.79
C VAL A 235 -0.17 -8.21 -14.55
N PHE A 236 -0.31 -7.71 -13.32
CA PHE A 236 -1.29 -6.67 -12.99
C PHE A 236 -1.00 -5.33 -13.69
N ASN A 237 0.25 -4.84 -13.63
CA ASN A 237 0.66 -3.61 -14.32
C ASN A 237 0.50 -3.75 -15.84
N ARG A 238 0.79 -4.94 -16.40
CA ARG A 238 0.54 -5.23 -17.82
C ARG A 238 -0.95 -5.26 -18.15
N GLN A 239 -1.81 -5.77 -17.26
CA GLN A 239 -3.26 -5.75 -17.43
C GLN A 239 -3.82 -4.33 -17.39
N ILE A 240 -3.44 -3.50 -16.40
CA ILE A 240 -3.85 -2.09 -16.35
C ILE A 240 -3.39 -1.36 -17.62
N LYS A 241 -2.12 -1.56 -18.02
CA LYS A 241 -1.56 -0.99 -19.25
C LYS A 241 -2.38 -1.39 -20.47
N LYS A 242 -2.74 -2.68 -20.62
CA LYS A 242 -3.57 -3.17 -21.73
C LYS A 242 -4.98 -2.58 -21.71
N THR A 243 -5.62 -2.52 -20.55
CA THR A 243 -7.00 -2.00 -20.41
C THR A 243 -7.04 -0.51 -20.75
N LEU A 244 -6.14 0.29 -20.18
CA LEU A 244 -6.07 1.72 -20.47
C LEU A 244 -5.67 1.98 -21.93
N GLN A 245 -4.74 1.22 -22.50
CA GLN A 245 -4.39 1.33 -23.94
C GLN A 245 -5.58 1.07 -24.86
N LYS A 246 -6.42 0.07 -24.54
CA LYS A 246 -7.65 -0.22 -25.30
C LYS A 246 -8.66 0.91 -25.21
N MET A 247 -8.81 1.54 -24.04
CA MET A 247 -9.74 2.66 -23.86
C MET A 247 -9.27 3.93 -24.57
N THR A 248 -7.96 4.19 -24.62
CA THR A 248 -7.38 5.38 -25.26
C THR A 248 -7.24 5.27 -26.77
N ASN A 249 -7.21 4.05 -27.31
CA ASN A 249 -7.19 3.76 -28.73
C ASN A 249 -8.40 2.88 -29.09
N PRO A 250 -9.63 3.41 -29.07
CA PRO A 250 -10.78 2.67 -29.56
C PRO A 250 -10.58 2.40 -31.04
N SER A 251 -10.31 1.14 -31.37
CA SER A 251 -10.46 0.61 -32.74
C SER A 251 -11.92 0.67 -33.15
#